data_AF-A0A963VN31-F1
#
_entry.id   AF-A0A963VN31-F1
#
_cell.length_a   1.000
_cell.length_b   1.000
_cell.length_c   1.000
_cell.angle_alpha   90.00
_cell.angle_beta   90.00
_cell.angle_gamma   90.00
#
_symmetry.space_group_name_H-M   'P 1'
#
loop_
_entity.id
_entity.type
_entity.pdbx_description
1 polymer ?
#
loop_
_entity_poly.entity_id
_entity_poly.type
_entity_poly.pdbx_seq_one_letter_code
_entity_poly.pdbx_strand_id
1 'polypeptide(L)'
;ADRLYNAEWALTTQLEVIARQFDEMEDEYLRERKADLEQITEKVLAAMNGKASPMAHATLRSPRRAAQQDLLLETTVDVPLILVAHDLSPSDMLQFKQSVFAGFVTDVGGRTSHTAIVARSMDIPAVVGARMSSHLIRQDDWVIVDGDAGVVIVDPSAIVLAEYGFRQRQGEI
;
A
#
# COMPACT_ATOMS: atom_id res chain seq x y z
N ALA A 1 -44.02 -9.10 -8.30
CA ALA A 1 -43.13 -9.54 -9.40
C ALA A 1 -41.77 -9.76 -8.78
N ASP A 2 -41.32 -11.01 -8.69
CA ASP A 2 -40.01 -11.32 -8.13
C ASP A 2 -38.94 -10.78 -9.08
N ARG A 3 -38.25 -9.74 -8.64
CA ARG A 3 -37.15 -9.17 -9.39
C ARG A 3 -35.96 -10.11 -9.25
N LEU A 4 -35.64 -10.81 -10.33
CA LEU A 4 -34.46 -11.67 -10.45
C LEU A 4 -33.23 -10.79 -10.62
N TYR A 5 -32.64 -10.39 -9.50
CA TYR A 5 -31.37 -9.67 -9.48
C TYR A 5 -30.22 -10.65 -9.32
N ASN A 6 -29.13 -10.43 -10.06
CA ASN A 6 -27.88 -11.09 -9.72
C ASN A 6 -27.35 -10.52 -8.39
N ALA A 7 -26.55 -11.31 -7.70
CA ALA A 7 -26.08 -10.97 -6.37
C ALA A 7 -25.17 -9.73 -6.39
N GLU A 8 -24.43 -9.50 -7.48
CA GLU A 8 -23.58 -8.32 -7.67
C GLU A 8 -24.42 -7.05 -7.72
N TRP A 9 -25.49 -7.02 -8.52
CA TRP A 9 -26.36 -5.84 -8.64
C TRP A 9 -27.08 -5.54 -7.33
N ALA A 10 -27.55 -6.57 -6.63
CA ALA A 10 -28.19 -6.37 -5.33
C ALA A 10 -27.23 -5.75 -4.30
N LEU A 11 -25.97 -6.20 -4.30
CA LEU A 11 -24.94 -5.70 -3.41
C LEU A 11 -24.55 -4.25 -3.73
N THR A 12 -24.26 -3.94 -5.00
CA THR A 12 -23.88 -2.57 -5.41
C THR A 12 -25.02 -1.58 -5.20
N THR A 13 -26.26 -1.97 -5.49
CA THR A 13 -27.43 -1.10 -5.27
C THR A 13 -27.58 -0.78 -3.78
N GLN A 14 -27.37 -1.76 -2.90
CA GLN A 14 -27.51 -1.53 -1.47
C GLN A 14 -26.34 -0.74 -0.89
N LEU A 15 -25.14 -0.91 -1.44
CA LEU A 15 -24.00 -0.04 -1.13
C LEU A 15 -24.31 1.43 -1.47
N GLU A 16 -24.89 1.72 -2.65
CA GLU A 16 -25.23 3.11 -3.03
C GLU A 16 -26.19 3.77 -2.03
N VAL A 17 -27.17 3.03 -1.51
CA VAL A 17 -28.11 3.54 -0.51
C VAL A 17 -27.40 3.86 0.79
N ILE A 18 -26.54 2.96 1.26
CA ILE A 18 -25.79 3.14 2.51
C ILE A 18 -24.75 4.26 2.35
N ALA A 19 -24.03 4.31 1.23
CA ALA A 19 -23.03 5.34 0.93
C ALA A 19 -23.62 6.76 0.99
N ARG A 20 -24.85 6.95 0.47
CA ARG A 20 -25.55 8.25 0.58
C ARG A 20 -25.88 8.62 2.03
N GLN A 21 -26.29 7.65 2.84
CA GLN A 21 -26.54 7.90 4.27
C GLN A 21 -25.28 8.34 4.98
N PHE A 22 -24.12 7.79 4.62
CA PHE A 22 -22.82 8.20 5.15
C PHE A 22 -22.44 9.62 4.71
N ASP A 23 -22.69 10.00 3.45
CA ASP A 23 -22.40 11.35 2.95
C ASP A 23 -23.23 12.43 3.66
N GLU A 24 -24.44 12.10 4.11
CA GLU A 24 -25.34 13.00 4.84
C GLU A 24 -24.96 13.15 6.33
N MET A 25 -23.98 12.41 6.84
CA MET A 25 -23.58 12.47 8.25
C MET A 25 -22.74 13.72 8.54
N GLU A 26 -23.08 14.45 9.61
CA GLU A 26 -22.31 15.63 10.01
C GLU A 26 -20.92 15.28 10.56
N ASP A 27 -20.77 14.10 11.18
CA ASP A 27 -19.51 13.63 11.78
C ASP A 27 -18.51 13.19 10.71
N GLU A 28 -17.37 13.87 10.66
CA GLU A 28 -16.25 13.58 9.76
C GLU A 28 -15.71 12.15 9.92
N TYR A 29 -15.61 11.66 11.15
CA TYR A 29 -15.11 10.31 11.42
C TYR A 29 -16.03 9.24 10.84
N LEU A 30 -17.34 9.47 10.94
CA LEU A 30 -18.32 8.55 10.36
C LEU A 30 -18.31 8.63 8.85
N ARG A 31 -18.14 9.82 8.25
CA ARG A 31 -17.94 9.97 6.80
C ARG A 31 -16.70 9.22 6.29
N GLU A 32 -15.58 9.25 7.01
CA GLU A 32 -14.38 8.49 6.63
C GLU A 32 -14.62 6.98 6.59
N ARG A 33 -15.45 6.42 7.49
CA ARG A 33 -15.81 5.00 7.49
C ARG A 33 -16.61 4.53 6.28
N LYS A 34 -17.13 5.46 5.46
CA LYS A 34 -17.77 5.12 4.18
C LYS A 34 -16.80 4.37 3.27
N ALA A 35 -15.54 4.83 3.20
CA ALA A 35 -14.51 4.24 2.36
C ALA A 35 -14.22 2.78 2.76
N ASP A 36 -14.27 2.46 4.05
CA ASP A 36 -14.11 1.09 4.54
C ASP A 36 -15.24 0.18 4.03
N LEU A 37 -16.48 0.68 3.99
CA LEU A 37 -17.67 -0.05 3.55
C LEU A 37 -17.64 -0.29 2.02
N GLU A 38 -17.18 0.70 1.27
CA GLU A 38 -16.92 0.59 -0.17
C GLU A 38 -15.85 -0.49 -0.46
N GLN A 39 -14.73 -0.47 0.28
CA GLN A 39 -13.65 -1.45 0.13
C GLN A 39 -14.09 -2.89 0.46
N ILE A 40 -14.87 -3.08 1.52
CA ILE A 40 -15.42 -4.41 1.85
C ILE A 40 -16.30 -4.92 0.71
N THR A 41 -17.13 -4.04 0.14
CA THR A 41 -18.01 -4.40 -0.96
C THR A 41 -17.24 -4.76 -2.22
N GLU A 42 -16.19 -4.00 -2.56
CA GLU A 42 -15.28 -4.35 -3.67
C GLU A 42 -14.62 -5.71 -3.47
N LYS A 43 -14.16 -6.02 -2.24
CA LYS A 43 -13.58 -7.33 -1.91
C LYS A 43 -14.58 -8.46 -2.09
N VAL A 44 -15.83 -8.28 -1.67
CA VAL A 44 -16.90 -9.26 -1.86
C VAL A 44 -17.21 -9.45 -3.35
N LEU A 45 -17.34 -8.36 -4.12
CA LEU A 45 -17.57 -8.41 -5.57
C LEU A 45 -16.41 -9.09 -6.30
N ALA A 46 -15.16 -8.83 -5.91
CA ALA A 46 -13.99 -9.48 -6.49
C ALA A 46 -14.00 -11.00 -6.24
N ALA A 47 -14.33 -11.41 -5.00
CA ALA A 47 -14.45 -12.81 -4.63
C ALA A 47 -15.57 -13.52 -5.40
N MET A 48 -16.74 -12.88 -5.56
CA MET A 48 -17.86 -13.40 -6.35
C MET A 48 -17.51 -13.59 -7.82
N ASN A 49 -16.73 -12.67 -8.39
CA ASN A 49 -16.23 -12.75 -9.77
C ASN A 49 -15.06 -13.74 -9.96
N GLY A 50 -14.64 -14.46 -8.90
CA GLY A 50 -13.50 -15.37 -8.95
C GLY A 50 -12.16 -14.68 -9.21
N LYS A 51 -12.09 -13.34 -9.07
CA LYS A 51 -10.83 -12.61 -9.15
C LYS A 51 -10.07 -12.89 -7.85
N ALA A 52 -8.93 -13.56 -7.95
CA ALA A 52 -8.02 -13.65 -6.83
C ALA A 52 -7.64 -12.23 -6.39
N SER A 53 -7.60 -11.98 -5.08
CA SER A 53 -7.11 -10.71 -4.57
C SER A 53 -5.72 -10.44 -5.19
N PRO A 54 -5.44 -9.25 -5.74
CA PRO A 54 -4.10 -8.92 -6.26
C PRO A 54 -3.00 -9.17 -5.20
N MET A 55 -3.38 -9.24 -3.93
CA MET A 55 -2.57 -9.60 -2.76
C MET A 55 -2.01 -11.04 -2.78
N ALA A 56 -2.61 -11.98 -3.51
CA ALA A 56 -2.15 -13.38 -3.56
C ALA A 56 -0.85 -13.58 -4.37
N HIS A 57 -0.48 -12.62 -5.22
CA HIS A 57 0.74 -12.71 -6.03
C HIS A 57 1.99 -12.17 -5.32
N ALA A 58 1.85 -11.30 -4.32
CA ALA A 58 2.98 -10.72 -3.59
C ALA A 58 3.68 -11.73 -2.67
N THR A 59 2.96 -12.74 -2.16
CA THR A 59 3.52 -13.76 -1.27
C THR A 59 4.34 -14.85 -1.99
N LEU A 60 4.35 -14.86 -3.34
CA LEU A 60 4.94 -15.95 -4.13
C LEU A 60 6.15 -15.57 -4.99
N ARG A 61 6.58 -14.31 -5.00
CA ARG A 61 7.77 -13.90 -5.77
C ARG A 61 8.88 -13.41 -4.86
N SER A 62 9.60 -14.34 -4.27
CA SER A 62 11.04 -14.12 -4.04
C SER A 62 11.68 -13.95 -5.43
N PRO A 63 12.27 -12.79 -5.77
CA PRO A 63 12.83 -12.59 -7.10
C PRO A 63 14.10 -13.44 -7.20
N ARG A 64 13.94 -14.66 -7.73
CA ARG A 64 15.06 -15.40 -8.31
C ARG A 64 15.59 -14.60 -9.49
N ARG A 65 16.70 -13.90 -9.24
CA ARG A 65 17.74 -13.41 -10.17
C ARG A 65 17.42 -13.53 -11.67
N ALA A 66 17.41 -12.38 -12.34
CA ALA A 66 17.82 -12.27 -13.74
C ALA A 66 18.80 -11.10 -13.90
N ALA A 67 20.08 -11.45 -13.80
CA ALA A 67 21.30 -10.81 -14.31
C ALA A 67 21.24 -9.38 -14.89
N GLN A 68 21.96 -8.45 -14.22
CA GLN A 68 22.95 -7.59 -14.87
C GLN A 68 24.09 -7.25 -13.87
N GLN A 69 25.28 -7.72 -14.23
CA GLN A 69 26.65 -7.47 -13.76
C GLN A 69 26.94 -6.69 -12.44
N ASP A 70 27.78 -7.36 -11.64
CA ASP A 70 28.95 -6.84 -10.91
C ASP A 70 28.78 -5.68 -9.93
N LEU A 71 28.50 -6.03 -8.67
CA LEU A 71 29.40 -5.70 -7.56
C LEU A 71 29.09 -6.62 -6.37
N LEU A 72 30.04 -7.54 -6.17
CA LEU A 72 30.36 -8.31 -4.97
C LEU A 72 29.62 -7.89 -3.69
N LEU A 73 28.66 -8.70 -3.25
CA LEU A 73 28.51 -9.10 -1.86
C LEU A 73 27.79 -10.46 -1.84
N GLU A 74 28.54 -11.50 -1.47
CA GLU A 74 28.01 -12.80 -1.09
C GLU A 74 27.08 -12.61 0.11
N THR A 75 25.78 -12.66 -0.09
CA THR A 75 24.81 -13.11 0.91
C THR A 75 23.45 -13.19 0.21
N THR A 76 22.72 -14.27 0.48
CA THR A 76 21.29 -14.37 0.19
C THR A 76 20.54 -13.41 1.12
N VAL A 77 20.69 -12.10 0.91
CA VAL A 77 19.95 -11.09 1.67
C VAL A 77 18.56 -11.02 1.04
N ASP A 78 17.53 -11.34 1.82
CA ASP A 78 16.15 -10.95 1.49
C ASP A 78 16.18 -9.43 1.26
N VAL A 79 16.10 -9.01 0.00
CA VAL A 79 16.11 -7.59 -0.32
C VAL A 79 14.81 -7.01 0.23
N PRO A 80 14.87 -6.08 1.19
CA PRO A 80 13.68 -5.47 1.77
C PRO A 80 12.85 -4.80 0.66
N LEU A 81 11.58 -5.19 0.54
CA LEU A 81 10.71 -4.67 -0.51
C LEU A 81 9.98 -3.40 -0.05
N ILE A 82 9.74 -2.46 -0.97
CA ILE A 82 8.91 -1.29 -0.72
C ILE A 82 7.59 -1.47 -1.47
N LEU A 83 6.47 -1.30 -0.77
CA LEU A 83 5.15 -1.38 -1.37
C LEU A 83 4.70 0.01 -1.81
N VAL A 84 4.42 0.17 -3.10
CA VAL A 84 3.87 1.40 -3.68
C VAL A 84 2.46 1.15 -4.19
N ALA A 85 1.49 1.95 -3.75
CA ALA A 85 0.10 1.82 -4.15
C ALA A 85 -0.59 3.18 -4.27
N HIS A 86 -1.72 3.24 -4.96
CA HIS A 86 -2.54 4.44 -4.97
C HIS A 86 -3.09 4.73 -3.56
N ASP A 87 -3.77 3.74 -2.99
CA ASP A 87 -4.29 3.77 -1.62
C ASP A 87 -4.05 2.41 -0.95
N LEU A 88 -3.97 2.39 0.37
CA LEU A 88 -3.84 1.17 1.19
C LEU A 88 -4.81 1.22 2.36
N SER A 89 -5.65 0.19 2.46
CA SER A 89 -6.54 0.03 3.61
C SER A 89 -5.80 -0.50 4.84
N PRO A 90 -6.27 -0.20 6.06
CA PRO A 90 -5.75 -0.81 7.28
C PRO A 90 -5.76 -2.34 7.24
N SER A 91 -6.77 -2.92 6.59
CA SER A 91 -6.90 -4.36 6.42
C SER A 91 -5.79 -4.93 5.55
N ASP A 92 -5.36 -4.20 4.52
CA ASP A 92 -4.28 -4.65 3.63
C ASP A 92 -2.94 -4.57 4.37
N MET A 93 -2.68 -3.48 5.09
CA MET A 93 -1.48 -3.32 5.92
C MET A 93 -1.31 -4.44 6.96
N LEU A 94 -2.40 -4.86 7.61
CA LEU A 94 -2.37 -5.96 8.58
C LEU A 94 -1.98 -7.30 7.95
N GLN A 95 -2.40 -7.58 6.72
CA GLN A 95 -1.97 -8.78 5.99
C GLN A 95 -0.48 -8.69 5.61
N PHE A 96 0.02 -7.49 5.32
CA PHE A 96 1.41 -7.25 4.97
C PHE A 96 2.37 -7.25 6.16
N LYS A 97 1.90 -7.15 7.41
CA LYS A 97 2.74 -7.34 8.60
C LYS A 97 3.45 -8.70 8.63
N GLN A 98 2.86 -9.71 7.96
CA GLN A 98 3.48 -11.03 7.81
C GLN A 98 4.43 -11.12 6.60
N SER A 99 4.53 -10.06 5.81
CA SER A 99 5.33 -9.95 4.59
C SER A 99 6.61 -9.14 4.81
N VAL A 100 7.57 -9.30 3.90
CA VAL A 100 8.96 -8.84 4.01
C VAL A 100 9.16 -7.35 3.63
N PHE A 101 8.15 -6.50 3.83
CA PHE A 101 8.21 -5.11 3.40
C PHE A 101 8.95 -4.23 4.41
N ALA A 102 9.85 -3.38 3.91
CA ALA A 102 10.58 -2.41 4.72
C ALA A 102 10.00 -1.00 4.66
N GLY A 103 9.01 -0.74 3.80
CA GLY A 103 8.39 0.57 3.71
C GLY A 103 7.15 0.62 2.83
N PHE A 104 6.37 1.68 2.99
CA PHE A 104 5.15 1.94 2.24
C PHE A 104 5.15 3.33 1.60
N VAL A 105 4.63 3.42 0.37
CA VAL A 105 4.37 4.68 -0.31
C VAL A 105 2.95 4.68 -0.86
N THR A 106 2.15 5.69 -0.52
CA THR A 106 0.80 5.87 -1.06
C THR A 106 0.60 7.22 -1.71
N ASP A 107 -0.17 7.24 -2.80
CA ASP A 107 -0.52 8.46 -3.53
C ASP A 107 -1.46 9.35 -2.74
N VAL A 108 -2.47 8.73 -2.12
CA VAL A 108 -3.45 9.40 -1.26
C VAL A 108 -3.12 9.20 0.21
N GLY A 109 -3.71 10.05 1.04
CA GLY A 109 -3.50 10.09 2.48
C GLY A 109 -2.82 11.36 2.96
N GLY A 110 -2.86 11.55 4.27
CA GLY A 110 -2.22 12.66 4.96
C GLY A 110 -1.65 12.20 6.29
N ARG A 111 -0.96 13.08 7.01
CA ARG A 111 -0.27 12.74 8.26
C ARG A 111 -1.20 12.14 9.35
N THR A 112 -2.48 12.47 9.31
CA THR A 112 -3.51 11.95 10.22
C THR A 112 -4.35 10.82 9.63
N SER A 113 -4.05 10.37 8.42
CA SER A 113 -4.79 9.28 7.78
C SER A 113 -4.63 7.97 8.53
N HIS A 114 -5.64 7.12 8.45
CA HIS A 114 -5.62 5.77 9.03
C HIS A 114 -4.39 4.98 8.58
N THR A 115 -4.02 5.06 7.30
CA THR A 115 -2.83 4.43 6.72
C THR A 115 -1.52 4.91 7.37
N ALA A 116 -1.37 6.22 7.60
CA ALA A 116 -0.20 6.79 8.27
C ALA A 116 -0.12 6.39 9.76
N ILE A 117 -1.27 6.37 10.44
CA ILE A 117 -1.36 5.97 11.85
C ILE A 117 -0.98 4.50 12.00
N VAL A 118 -1.51 3.63 11.12
CA VAL A 118 -1.24 2.19 11.16
C VAL A 118 0.23 1.90 10.86
N ALA A 119 0.81 2.49 9.81
CA ALA A 119 2.23 2.31 9.48
C ALA A 119 3.15 2.71 10.65
N ARG A 120 2.87 3.86 11.30
CA ARG A 120 3.60 4.32 12.47
C ARG A 120 3.49 3.37 13.66
N SER A 121 2.31 2.78 13.88
CA SER A 121 2.11 1.79 14.95
C SER A 121 2.85 0.47 14.71
N MET A 122 3.20 0.19 13.44
CA MET A 122 3.97 -0.97 13.02
C MET A 122 5.48 -0.73 12.98
N ASP A 123 5.94 0.49 13.26
CA ASP A 123 7.34 0.90 13.18
C ASP A 123 7.95 0.69 11.78
N ILE A 124 7.13 0.90 10.74
CA ILE A 124 7.55 0.78 9.34
C ILE A 124 7.57 2.19 8.71
N PRO A 125 8.69 2.61 8.09
CA PRO A 125 8.76 3.87 7.35
C PRO A 125 7.67 3.98 6.29
N ALA A 126 6.93 5.08 6.29
CA ALA A 126 5.87 5.31 5.31
C ALA A 126 5.79 6.77 4.88
N VAL A 127 5.63 6.97 3.57
CA VAL A 127 5.32 8.28 2.98
C VAL A 127 3.94 8.19 2.34
N VAL A 128 3.01 8.95 2.91
CA VAL A 128 1.62 9.04 2.42
C VAL A 128 1.39 10.36 1.71
N GLY A 129 0.45 10.40 0.77
CA GLY A 129 0.16 11.62 0.02
C GLY A 129 1.23 11.96 -1.02
N ALA A 130 1.98 10.96 -1.50
CA ALA A 130 3.05 11.10 -2.48
C ALA A 130 2.53 11.27 -3.94
N ARG A 131 1.21 11.50 -4.08
CA ARG A 131 0.49 11.91 -5.30
C ARG A 131 0.58 10.98 -6.49
N MET A 132 1.61 11.08 -7.32
CA MET A 132 1.72 10.30 -8.57
C MET A 132 2.76 9.19 -8.43
N SER A 133 3.08 8.79 -7.20
CA SER A 133 4.15 7.84 -6.92
C SER A 133 3.86 6.47 -7.51
N SER A 134 2.60 6.00 -7.44
CA SER A 134 2.21 4.72 -8.05
C SER A 134 2.30 4.70 -9.58
N HIS A 135 2.30 5.88 -10.22
CA HIS A 135 2.43 6.03 -11.67
C HIS A 135 3.87 6.26 -12.12
N LEU A 136 4.70 6.86 -11.26
CA LEU A 136 6.08 7.22 -11.56
C LEU A 136 7.05 6.10 -11.22
N ILE A 137 6.83 5.42 -10.09
CA ILE A 137 7.69 4.33 -9.60
C ILE A 137 7.29 3.04 -10.32
N ARG A 138 8.27 2.39 -10.94
CA ARG A 138 8.07 1.12 -11.63
C ARG A 138 8.54 -0.03 -10.77
N GLN A 139 8.07 -1.22 -11.13
CA GLN A 139 8.56 -2.44 -10.52
C GLN A 139 10.07 -2.58 -10.77
N ASP A 140 10.77 -3.05 -9.75
CA ASP A 140 12.23 -3.28 -9.72
C ASP A 140 13.10 -2.00 -9.72
N ASP A 141 12.49 -0.81 -9.57
CA ASP A 141 13.24 0.42 -9.32
C ASP A 141 13.85 0.42 -7.90
N TRP A 142 15.07 0.97 -7.78
CA TRP A 142 15.62 1.28 -6.46
C TRP A 142 14.91 2.48 -5.87
N VAL A 143 14.43 2.34 -4.64
CA VAL A 143 13.71 3.40 -3.95
C VAL A 143 14.25 3.55 -2.54
N ILE A 144 14.44 4.79 -2.11
CA ILE A 144 14.68 5.16 -0.71
C ILE A 144 13.42 5.83 -0.19
N VAL A 145 12.94 5.36 0.97
CA VAL A 145 11.80 5.93 1.68
C VAL A 145 12.31 6.56 2.97
N ASP A 146 12.21 7.88 3.07
CA ASP A 146 12.53 8.66 4.27
C ASP A 146 11.21 9.12 4.90
N GLY A 147 10.76 8.36 5.91
CA GLY A 147 9.50 8.64 6.61
C GLY A 147 9.55 9.90 7.48
N ASP A 148 10.74 10.30 7.94
CA ASP A 148 10.93 11.47 8.80
C ASP A 148 10.93 12.76 7.98
N ALA A 149 11.62 12.77 6.85
CA ALA A 149 11.59 13.89 5.91
C ALA A 149 10.33 13.92 5.05
N GLY A 150 9.61 12.78 4.96
CA GLY A 150 8.46 12.63 4.06
C GLY A 150 8.85 12.59 2.59
N VAL A 151 10.02 12.04 2.26
CA VAL A 151 10.62 12.07 0.92
C VAL A 151 10.78 10.65 0.38
N VAL A 152 10.50 10.49 -0.92
CA VAL A 152 10.76 9.26 -1.67
C VAL A 152 11.75 9.59 -2.79
N ILE A 153 12.85 8.85 -2.84
CA ILE A 153 13.88 9.00 -3.87
C ILE A 153 13.85 7.78 -4.76
N VAL A 154 13.58 7.99 -6.05
CA VAL A 154 13.51 6.93 -7.07
C VAL A 154 14.79 6.95 -7.89
N ASP A 155 15.32 5.77 -8.18
CA ASP A 155 16.61 5.58 -8.87
C ASP A 155 17.75 6.44 -8.27
N PRO A 156 18.02 6.30 -6.96
CA PRO A 156 19.04 7.09 -6.28
C PRO A 156 20.43 6.78 -6.85
N SER A 157 21.25 7.82 -7.01
CA SER A 157 22.67 7.62 -7.34
C SER A 157 23.38 6.82 -6.24
N ALA A 158 24.46 6.14 -6.60
CA ALA A 158 25.26 5.36 -5.65
C ALA A 158 25.76 6.17 -4.44
N ILE A 159 26.00 7.48 -4.62
CA ILE A 159 26.41 8.40 -3.55
C ILE A 159 25.27 8.56 -2.53
N VAL A 160 24.05 8.82 -3.02
CA VAL A 160 22.86 8.98 -2.18
C VAL A 160 22.51 7.68 -1.47
N LEU A 161 22.59 6.54 -2.16
CA LEU A 161 22.42 5.21 -1.57
C LEU A 161 23.40 4.96 -0.41
N ALA A 162 24.68 5.31 -0.60
CA ALA A 162 25.69 5.14 0.44
C ALA A 162 25.46 6.06 1.64
N GLU A 163 25.06 7.30 1.40
CA GLU A 163 24.74 8.29 2.44
C GLU A 163 23.54 7.83 3.30
N TYR A 164 22.43 7.48 2.66
CA TYR A 164 21.24 6.97 3.35
C TYR A 164 21.53 5.65 4.07
N GLY A 165 22.29 4.75 3.45
CA GLY A 165 22.72 3.51 4.10
C GLY A 165 23.60 3.75 5.33
N PHE A 166 24.36 4.85 5.37
CA PHE A 166 25.14 5.23 6.55
C PHE A 166 24.24 5.79 7.66
N ARG A 167 23.32 6.69 7.32
CA ARG A 167 22.37 7.28 8.28
C ARG A 167 21.46 6.22 8.92
N GLN A 168 20.98 5.24 8.14
CA GLN A 168 20.19 4.11 8.65
C GLN A 168 20.96 3.28 9.70
N ARG A 169 22.26 3.03 9.50
CA ARG A 169 23.09 2.30 10.47
C ARG A 169 23.33 3.05 11.77
N GLN A 170 23.22 4.37 11.75
CA GLN A 170 23.33 5.20 12.95
C GLN A 170 22.00 5.39 13.69
N GLY A 171 20.88 4.96 13.11
CA GLY A 171 19.54 5.16 13.67
C GLY A 171 19.07 6.62 13.56
N GLU A 172 19.60 7.38 12.60
CA GLU A 172 19.20 8.77 12.34
C GLU A 172 17.98 8.88 11.41
N ILE A 173 17.53 7.75 10.84
CA ILE A 173 16.38 7.53 9.96
C ILE A 173 16.02 6.05 9.90
#